data_AF-A0A846CHE4-F1
#
_entry.id   AF-A0A846CHE4-F1
#
_cell.length_a   1.000
_cell.length_b   1.000
_cell.length_c   1.000
_cell.angle_alpha   90.00
_cell.angle_beta   90.00
_cell.angle_gamma   90.00
#
_symmetry.space_group_name_H-M   'P 1'
#
loop_
_entity.id
_entity.type
_entity.pdbx_description
1 polymer ?
#
loop_
_entity_poly.entity_id
_entity_poly.type
_entity_poly.pdbx_seq_one_letter_code
_entity_poly.pdbx_strand_id
1 'polypeptide(L)'
;PKVSGYTICDFLRKTTMFKDTPIVFLSTKDGILDRTRAKLIGANDYLCKSSSPEKVVEVVEKYVSFKEFKKSQIISLERGYNFTRLAVES
;
A
#
# COMPACT_ATOMS: atom_id res chain seq x y z
N PRO A 1 -11.54 21.93 -10.30
CA PRO A 1 -11.24 21.52 -8.89
C PRO A 1 -10.54 22.65 -8.13
N LYS A 2 -10.84 22.84 -6.84
CA LYS A 2 -10.31 23.97 -6.04
C LYS A 2 -9.02 23.66 -5.25
N VAL A 3 -8.67 22.38 -5.06
CA VAL A 3 -7.51 21.94 -4.27
C VAL A 3 -6.67 20.94 -5.06
N SER A 4 -5.34 21.05 -4.98
CA SER A 4 -4.41 20.13 -5.65
C SER A 4 -4.00 18.96 -4.77
N GLY A 5 -3.62 17.82 -5.36
CA GLY A 5 -3.10 16.67 -4.61
C GLY A 5 -1.85 16.99 -3.79
N TYR A 6 -1.01 17.92 -4.25
CA TYR A 6 0.15 18.43 -3.52
C TYR A 6 -0.26 19.14 -2.22
N THR A 7 -1.28 19.99 -2.28
CA THR A 7 -1.82 20.70 -1.10
C THR A 7 -2.41 19.72 -0.09
N ILE A 8 -3.09 18.69 -0.56
CA ILE A 8 -3.65 17.63 0.29
C ILE A 8 -2.52 16.85 0.98
N CYS A 9 -1.48 16.45 0.24
CA CYS A 9 -0.34 15.74 0.81
C CYS A 9 0.38 16.56 1.89
N ASP A 10 0.64 17.83 1.63
CA ASP A 10 1.25 18.74 2.61
C ASP A 10 0.41 18.85 3.89
N PHE A 11 -0.91 18.98 3.75
CA PHE A 11 -1.84 19.00 4.88
C PHE A 11 -1.82 17.68 5.67
N LEU A 12 -1.89 16.53 4.98
CA LEU A 12 -1.85 15.22 5.61
C LEU A 12 -0.53 15.00 6.36
N ARG A 13 0.60 15.41 5.80
CA ARG A 13 1.92 15.29 6.44
C ARG A 13 2.09 16.16 7.68
N LYS A 14 1.40 17.30 7.73
CA LYS A 14 1.35 18.16 8.92
C LYS A 14 0.39 17.65 9.99
N THR A 15 -0.48 16.69 9.66
CA THR A 15 -1.45 16.11 10.58
C THR A 15 -0.86 14.89 11.27
N THR A 16 -0.70 14.94 12.60
CA THR A 16 -0.02 13.89 13.40
C THR A 16 -0.60 12.49 13.19
N MET A 17 -1.93 12.38 13.06
CA MET A 17 -2.65 11.13 12.80
C MET A 17 -2.19 10.41 11.51
N PHE A 18 -1.71 11.15 10.51
CA PHE A 18 -1.34 10.63 9.19
C PHE A 18 0.16 10.65 8.92
N LYS A 19 0.97 10.98 9.94
CA LYS A 19 2.42 11.15 9.80
C LYS A 19 3.07 9.91 9.17
N ASP A 20 2.67 8.72 9.62
CA ASP A 20 3.23 7.44 9.18
C ASP A 20 2.37 6.73 8.11
N THR A 21 1.23 7.33 7.71
CA THR A 21 0.37 6.77 6.67
C THR A 21 1.06 6.86 5.31
N PRO A 22 1.22 5.76 4.56
CA PRO A 22 1.76 5.80 3.21
C PRO A 22 0.87 6.66 2.28
N ILE A 23 1.47 7.61 1.56
CA ILE A 23 0.80 8.45 0.55
C ILE A 23 1.46 8.19 -0.80
N VAL A 24 0.66 7.71 -1.74
CA VAL A 24 1.07 7.45 -3.12
C VAL A 24 0.29 8.38 -4.04
N PHE A 25 1.00 9.11 -4.90
CA PHE A 25 0.38 9.94 -5.92
C PHE A 25 -0.02 9.09 -7.12
N LEU A 26 -1.23 9.30 -7.65
CA LEU A 26 -1.69 8.68 -8.89
C LEU A 26 -2.11 9.78 -9.87
N SER A 27 -1.36 9.96 -10.95
CA SER A 27 -1.46 11.14 -11.83
C SER A 27 -1.30 10.79 -13.31
N THR A 28 -1.93 11.52 -14.22
CA THR A 28 -1.62 11.42 -15.66
C THR A 28 -0.32 12.13 -16.03
N LYS A 29 0.22 12.96 -15.15
CA LYS A 29 1.55 13.58 -15.31
C LYS A 29 2.62 12.59 -14.88
N ASP A 30 3.69 12.45 -15.64
CA ASP A 30 4.79 11.54 -15.33
C ASP A 30 6.18 12.17 -15.46
N GLY A 31 6.23 13.50 -15.39
CA GLY A 31 7.50 14.22 -15.45
C GLY A 31 8.35 14.00 -14.21
N ILE A 32 9.68 14.00 -14.39
CA ILE A 32 10.66 13.94 -13.29
C ILE A 32 10.41 15.06 -12.27
N LEU A 33 9.96 16.23 -12.73
CA LEU A 33 9.63 17.36 -11.87
C LEU A 33 8.41 17.09 -10.97
N ASP A 34 7.36 16.45 -11.49
CA ASP A 34 6.18 16.09 -10.70
C ASP A 34 6.53 15.05 -9.62
N ARG A 35 7.33 14.04 -9.99
CA ARG A 35 7.82 13.01 -9.05
C ARG A 35 8.68 13.62 -7.95
N THR A 36 9.63 14.48 -8.33
CA THR A 36 10.50 15.18 -7.37
C THR A 36 9.69 16.07 -6.44
N ARG A 37 8.72 16.82 -6.98
CA ARG A 37 7.84 17.68 -6.18
C ARG A 37 7.00 16.88 -5.18
N ALA A 38 6.42 15.76 -5.61
CA ALA A 38 5.66 14.89 -4.72
C ALA A 38 6.52 14.36 -3.57
N LYS A 39 7.74 13.93 -3.88
CA LYS A 39 8.70 13.44 -2.88
C LYS A 39 9.11 14.53 -1.88
N LEU A 40 9.36 15.74 -2.33
CA LEU A 40 9.71 16.88 -1.46
C LEU A 40 8.59 17.24 -0.47
N ILE A 41 7.33 17.09 -0.87
CA ILE A 41 6.17 17.33 0.00
C ILE A 41 5.93 16.17 0.98
N GLY A 42 6.59 15.03 0.78
CA GLY A 42 6.53 13.87 1.66
C GLY A 42 5.71 12.71 1.13
N ALA A 43 5.40 12.65 -0.16
CA ALA A 43 4.83 11.44 -0.76
C ALA A 43 5.84 10.28 -0.66
N ASN A 44 5.33 9.07 -0.40
CA ASN A 44 6.16 7.86 -0.38
C ASN A 44 6.43 7.36 -1.80
N ASP A 45 5.44 7.47 -2.69
CA ASP A 45 5.56 7.01 -4.07
C ASP A 45 4.74 7.84 -5.05
N TYR A 46 5.01 7.64 -6.33
CA TYR A 46 4.34 8.33 -7.43
C TYR A 46 4.14 7.37 -8.59
N LEU A 47 2.90 7.21 -9.01
CA LEU A 47 2.48 6.32 -10.07
C LEU A 47 1.77 7.09 -11.19
N CYS A 48 2.13 6.79 -12.43
CA CYS A 48 1.40 7.28 -13.58
C CYS A 48 0.08 6.51 -13.71
N LYS A 49 -1.04 7.18 -13.99
CA LYS A 49 -2.35 6.55 -14.18
C LYS A 49 -2.38 5.53 -15.31
N SER A 50 -1.50 5.68 -16.29
CA SER A 50 -1.32 4.72 -17.40
C SER A 50 -0.22 3.69 -17.13
N SER A 51 0.20 3.50 -15.87
CA SER A 51 1.12 2.42 -15.50
C SER A 51 0.45 1.06 -15.69
N SER A 52 1.26 0.02 -15.90
CA SER A 52 0.74 -1.34 -15.96
C SER A 52 0.12 -1.77 -14.61
N PRO A 53 -0.85 -2.69 -14.61
CA PRO A 53 -1.47 -3.20 -13.39
C PRO A 53 -0.45 -3.78 -12.40
N GLU A 54 0.60 -4.43 -12.89
CA GLU A 54 1.66 -5.04 -12.08
C GLU A 54 2.40 -3.97 -11.26
N LYS A 55 2.61 -2.78 -11.83
CA LYS A 55 3.26 -1.67 -11.11
C LYS A 55 2.38 -1.13 -9.99
N VAL A 56 1.06 -1.12 -10.17
CA VAL A 56 0.12 -0.76 -9.12
C VAL A 56 0.21 -1.77 -7.98
N VAL A 57 0.19 -3.07 -8.31
CA VAL A 57 0.28 -4.16 -7.32
C VAL A 57 1.58 -4.08 -6.53
N GLU A 58 2.72 -3.91 -7.20
CA GLU A 58 4.04 -3.77 -6.54
C GLU A 58 4.04 -2.63 -5.51
N VAL A 59 3.47 -1.48 -5.88
CA VAL A 59 3.39 -0.32 -4.99
C VAL A 59 2.44 -0.60 -3.81
N VAL A 60 1.31 -1.26 -4.03
CA VAL A 60 0.39 -1.64 -2.96
C VAL A 60 1.06 -2.62 -1.99
N GLU A 61 1.65 -3.69 -2.50
CA GLU A 61 2.35 -4.71 -1.70
C GLU A 61 3.50 -4.11 -0.87
N LYS A 62 4.22 -3.13 -1.42
CA LYS A 62 5.28 -2.41 -0.72
C LYS A 62 4.80 -1.68 0.55
N TYR A 63 3.57 -1.15 0.55
CA TYR A 63 3.06 -0.34 1.67
C TYR A 63 2.00 -1.04 2.51
N VAL A 64 1.36 -2.09 1.98
CA VAL A 64 0.44 -2.95 2.73
C VAL A 64 1.26 -4.09 3.33
N SER A 65 1.92 -3.80 4.45
CA SER A 65 2.42 -4.88 5.29
C SER A 65 1.23 -5.50 6.00
N PHE A 66 0.88 -6.74 5.65
CA PHE A 66 0.00 -7.57 6.47
C PHE A 66 0.71 -7.98 7.78
N LYS A 67 1.10 -7.01 8.60
CA LYS A 67 1.51 -7.28 9.97
C LYS A 67 0.25 -7.64 10.76
N GLU A 68 0.09 -8.95 10.97
CA GLU A 68 -0.66 -9.56 12.08
C GLU A 68 -2.20 -9.65 11.96
N PHE A 69 -2.82 -9.64 10.76
CA PHE A 69 -4.21 -10.16 10.66
C PHE A 69 -4.28 -11.70 10.68
N LYS A 70 -3.11 -12.38 10.66
CA LYS A 70 -2.99 -13.85 10.64
C LYS A 70 -2.43 -14.52 11.91
N LYS A 71 -2.10 -13.80 13.00
CA LYS A 71 -1.78 -14.49 14.27
C LYS A 71 -3.04 -15.03 14.97
N SER A 72 -4.13 -14.28 14.97
CA SER A 72 -5.36 -14.67 15.69
C SER A 72 -6.26 -15.66 14.93
N GLN A 73 -6.10 -15.82 13.60
CA GLN A 73 -6.88 -16.79 12.82
C GLN A 73 -6.19 -18.15 12.62
N ILE A 74 -4.85 -18.23 12.67
CA ILE A 74 -4.13 -19.50 12.49
C ILE A 74 -4.19 -20.37 13.76
N ILE A 75 -4.19 -19.78 14.96
CA ILE A 75 -4.27 -20.55 16.22
C ILE A 75 -5.61 -21.30 16.36
N SER A 76 -6.67 -20.82 15.71
CA SER A 76 -7.97 -21.51 15.67
C SER A 76 -8.06 -22.60 14.60
N LEU A 77 -7.25 -22.53 13.54
CA LEU A 77 -7.28 -23.50 12.44
C LEU A 77 -6.45 -24.76 12.74
N GLU A 78 -5.33 -24.66 13.47
CA GLU A 78 -4.54 -25.85 13.84
C GLU A 78 -5.23 -26.77 14.86
N ARG A 79 -6.19 -26.24 15.63
CA ARG A 79 -7.03 -27.09 16.52
C ARG A 79 -8.15 -27.82 15.78
N GLY A 80 -8.45 -27.45 14.53
CA GLY A 80 -9.61 -27.93 13.78
C GLY A 80 -9.30 -28.75 12.52
N TYR A 81 -8.04 -28.86 12.09
CA TYR A 81 -7.67 -29.53 10.83
C TYR A 81 -6.65 -30.66 11.04
N ASN A 82 -7.08 -31.73 11.73
CA ASN A 82 -6.51 -33.07 11.56
C ASN A 82 -6.96 -33.65 10.20
N PHE A 83 -6.57 -33.02 9.08
CA PHE A 83 -7.03 -33.43 7.73
C PHE A 83 -5.92 -33.90 6.78
N THR A 84 -4.65 -33.84 7.17
CA THR A 84 -3.54 -34.38 6.36
C THR A 84 -3.21 -35.85 6.62
N ARG A 85 -3.98 -36.56 7.47
CA ARG A 85 -3.85 -38.01 7.66
C ARG A 85 -4.73 -38.87 6.73
N LEU A 86 -5.30 -38.29 5.65
CA LEU A 86 -6.26 -38.99 4.79
C LEU A 86 -5.88 -39.04 3.28
N ALA A 87 -4.68 -38.62 2.89
CA ALA A 87 -4.30 -38.62 1.47
C ALA A 87 -2.83 -38.99 1.18
N VAL A 88 -2.19 -39.78 2.05
CA VAL A 88 -0.94 -40.49 1.73
C VAL A 88 -1.01 -41.89 2.34
N GLU A 89 -1.86 -42.73 1.76
CA GLU A 89 -1.78 -44.19 1.85
C GLU A 89 -2.76 -44.77 0.81
N SER A 90 -2.29 -44.90 -0.44
CA SER A 90 -2.72 -45.86 -1.47
C SER A 90 -1.74 -45.79 -2.63
#